data_AF-A0A8J4H9U5-F1
#
_entry.id   AF-A0A8J4H9U5-F1
#
_cell.length_a   1.000
_cell.length_b   1.000
_cell.length_c   1.000
_cell.angle_alpha   90.00
_cell.angle_beta   90.00
_cell.angle_gamma   90.00
#
_symmetry.space_group_name_H-M   'P 1'
#
loop_
_entity.id
_entity.type
_entity.pdbx_description
1 polymer ?
#
loop_
_entity_poly.entity_id
_entity_poly.type
_entity_poly.pdbx_seq_one_letter_code
_entity_poly.pdbx_strand_id
1 'polypeptide(L)'
;MSALLRISALWRGRWPSLTLGAAVALVSALVAVALMATAGNRVAAAVGAAGLAMAGGVMLRLLGAGRVVLRYLERLFTHDATFRALGDLRVWFFRGLAARAAGGLGFRRAGDMLARLVNDIEALDALYLRIFIPLLGALALLPLLVVVIGRRSLVLAAIEAALFLSAAL
;
A
#
# COMPACT_ATOMS: atom_id res chain seq x y z
N MET A 1 -21.24 -4.84 14.25
CA MET A 1 -21.17 -4.71 12.77
C MET A 1 -21.62 -3.34 12.24
N SER A 2 -22.54 -2.62 12.91
CA SER A 2 -23.01 -1.28 12.49
C SER A 2 -22.00 -0.12 12.68
N ALA A 3 -21.03 -0.26 13.59
CA ALA A 3 -19.99 0.76 13.82
C ALA A 3 -18.99 0.86 12.64
N LEU A 4 -18.55 -0.28 12.09
CA LEU A 4 -17.65 -0.34 10.94
C LEU A 4 -18.26 0.33 9.69
N LEU A 5 -19.56 0.16 9.47
CA LEU A 5 -20.30 0.74 8.34
C LEU A 5 -20.50 2.26 8.47
N ARG A 6 -20.57 2.80 9.70
CA ARG A 6 -20.63 4.26 9.91
C ARG A 6 -19.27 4.91 9.73
N ILE A 7 -18.18 4.23 10.08
CA ILE A 7 -16.83 4.77 9.90
C ILE A 7 -16.39 4.67 8.43
N SER A 8 -16.80 3.64 7.70
CA SER A 8 -16.57 3.57 6.25
C SER A 8 -17.31 4.67 5.45
N ALA A 9 -18.44 5.17 5.97
CA ALA A 9 -19.16 6.31 5.40
C ALA A 9 -18.41 7.65 5.56
N LEU A 10 -17.61 7.83 6.62
CA LEU A 10 -16.72 9.00 6.79
C LEU A 10 -15.55 8.97 5.79
N TRP A 11 -15.13 7.77 5.38
CA TRP A 11 -14.08 7.60 4.38
C TRP A 11 -14.54 7.96 2.95
N ARG A 12 -15.85 8.06 2.67
CA ARG A 12 -16.39 8.40 1.32
C ARG A 12 -15.82 9.69 0.74
N GLY A 13 -15.53 10.70 1.57
CA GLY A 13 -14.95 11.97 1.09
C GLY A 13 -13.48 11.89 0.66
N ARG A 14 -12.76 10.82 1.02
CA ARG A 14 -11.31 10.65 0.78
C ARG A 14 -10.97 9.55 -0.23
N TRP A 15 -11.99 9.02 -0.93
CA TRP A 15 -11.81 8.03 -2.00
C TRP A 15 -10.77 8.41 -3.05
N PRO A 16 -10.71 9.64 -3.59
CA PRO A 16 -9.75 9.96 -4.65
C PRO A 16 -8.29 9.88 -4.17
N SER A 17 -7.99 10.27 -2.93
CA SER A 17 -6.64 10.13 -2.37
C SER A 17 -6.26 8.68 -2.08
N LEU A 18 -7.23 7.86 -1.67
CA LEU A 18 -7.02 6.44 -1.36
C LEU A 18 -6.82 5.60 -2.63
N THR A 19 -7.61 5.87 -3.67
CA THR A 19 -7.45 5.21 -4.97
C THR A 19 -6.16 5.61 -5.66
N LEU A 20 -5.73 6.88 -5.55
CA LEU A 20 -4.41 7.31 -6.01
C LEU A 20 -3.28 6.60 -5.26
N GLY A 21 -3.36 6.50 -3.93
CA GLY A 21 -2.38 5.75 -3.13
C GLY A 21 -2.30 4.28 -3.53
N ALA A 22 -3.46 3.62 -3.72
CA ALA A 22 -3.52 2.23 -4.19
C ALA A 22 -2.96 2.06 -5.61
N ALA A 23 -3.26 3.00 -6.53
CA ALA A 23 -2.72 2.97 -7.88
C ALA A 23 -1.19 3.13 -7.89
N VAL A 24 -0.64 4.06 -7.10
CA VAL A 24 0.81 4.25 -6.97
C VAL A 24 1.46 3.00 -6.36
N ALA A 25 0.85 2.39 -5.34
CA ALA A 25 1.34 1.14 -4.75
C ALA A 25 1.37 -0.01 -5.78
N LEU A 26 0.32 -0.17 -6.59
CA LEU A 26 0.28 -1.16 -7.66
C LEU A 26 1.37 -0.92 -8.71
N VAL A 27 1.55 0.33 -9.16
CA VAL A 27 2.60 0.69 -10.12
C VAL A 27 4.00 0.45 -9.53
N SER A 28 4.22 0.82 -8.26
CA SER A 28 5.44 0.55 -7.50
C SER A 28 5.77 -0.95 -7.47
N ALA A 29 4.76 -1.79 -7.23
CA ALA A 29 4.90 -3.24 -7.23
C ALA A 29 5.19 -3.82 -8.62
N LEU A 30 4.53 -3.32 -9.67
CA LEU A 30 4.80 -3.72 -11.06
C LEU A 30 6.22 -3.36 -11.49
N VAL A 31 6.69 -2.16 -11.14
CA VAL A 31 8.08 -1.73 -11.40
C VAL A 31 9.07 -2.62 -10.64
N ALA A 32 8.75 -3.04 -9.43
CA ALA A 32 9.57 -3.98 -8.68
C ALA A 32 9.73 -5.33 -9.39
N VAL A 33 8.63 -5.89 -9.92
CA VAL A 33 8.62 -7.14 -10.69
C VAL A 33 9.39 -6.97 -12.00
N ALA A 34 9.15 -5.88 -12.75
CA ALA A 34 9.87 -5.59 -13.99
C ALA A 34 11.38 -5.47 -13.77
N LEU A 35 11.79 -4.84 -12.67
CA LEU A 35 13.21 -4.74 -12.29
C LEU A 35 13.81 -6.11 -12.00
N MET A 36 13.08 -6.99 -11.29
CA MET A 36 13.54 -8.36 -11.03
C MET A 36 13.65 -9.18 -12.31
N ALA A 37 12.68 -9.08 -13.21
CA ALA A 37 12.69 -9.78 -14.49
C ALA A 37 13.84 -9.33 -15.39
N THR A 38 14.09 -8.02 -15.49
CA THR A 38 15.20 -7.46 -16.28
C THR A 38 16.56 -7.82 -15.69
N ALA A 39 16.70 -7.83 -14.36
CA ALA A 39 17.90 -8.29 -13.67
C ALA A 39 18.14 -9.79 -13.90
N GLY A 40 17.12 -10.64 -13.75
CA GLY A 40 17.22 -12.09 -13.97
C GLY A 40 17.63 -12.45 -15.39
N ASN A 41 17.05 -11.78 -16.40
CA ASN A 41 17.42 -11.99 -17.80
C ASN A 41 18.89 -11.60 -18.08
N ARG A 42 19.42 -10.58 -17.39
CA ARG A 42 20.84 -10.18 -17.50
C ARG A 42 21.77 -11.23 -16.91
N VAL A 43 21.44 -11.75 -15.73
CA VAL A 43 22.22 -12.80 -15.09
C VAL A 43 22.25 -14.04 -15.99
N ALA A 44 21.09 -14.45 -16.52
CA ALA A 44 21.00 -15.57 -17.46
C ALA A 44 21.84 -15.35 -18.73
N ALA A 45 21.79 -14.15 -19.33
CA ALA A 45 22.57 -13.81 -20.51
C ALA A 45 24.09 -13.78 -20.24
N ALA A 46 24.51 -13.32 -19.06
CA ALA A 46 25.91 -13.29 -18.66
C ALA A 46 26.49 -14.70 -18.50
N VAL A 47 25.71 -15.64 -17.95
CA VAL A 47 26.11 -17.05 -17.80
C VAL A 47 26.11 -17.78 -19.15
N GLY A 48 25.19 -17.46 -20.05
CA GLY A 48 25.06 -18.11 -21.37
C GLY A 48 26.05 -17.67 -22.46
N ALA A 49 27.16 -17.02 -22.10
CA ALA A 49 28.20 -16.52 -23.02
C ALA A 49 27.77 -15.48 -24.07
N ALA A 50 26.55 -14.91 -23.96
CA ALA A 50 26.06 -13.86 -24.87
C ALA A 50 26.70 -12.47 -24.61
N GLY A 51 27.60 -12.36 -23.63
CA GLY A 51 28.22 -11.11 -23.21
C GLY A 51 27.25 -10.18 -22.47
N LEU A 52 27.77 -9.31 -21.60
CA LEU A 52 26.98 -8.25 -20.98
C LEU A 52 26.61 -7.20 -22.04
N ALA A 53 25.54 -7.43 -22.79
CA ALA A 53 25.02 -6.43 -23.71
C ALA A 53 24.72 -5.13 -22.93
N MET A 54 25.51 -4.08 -23.18
CA MET A 54 25.34 -2.74 -22.59
C MET A 54 23.97 -2.13 -22.93
N ALA A 55 23.32 -2.64 -23.98
CA ALA A 55 22.08 -2.14 -24.58
C ALA A 55 20.83 -2.17 -23.70
N GLY A 56 20.90 -2.60 -22.43
CA GLY A 56 19.78 -2.41 -21.51
C GLY A 56 20.16 -1.96 -20.10
N GLY A 57 21.41 -1.53 -19.86
CA GLY A 57 21.79 -0.92 -18.58
C GLY A 57 20.91 0.30 -18.27
N VAL A 58 20.50 1.03 -19.30
CA VAL A 58 19.58 2.17 -19.22
C VAL A 58 18.22 1.77 -18.64
N MET A 59 17.61 0.67 -19.11
CA MET A 59 16.30 0.23 -18.59
C MET A 59 16.36 -0.11 -17.10
N LEU A 60 17.42 -0.80 -16.65
CA LEU A 60 17.62 -1.10 -15.22
C LEU A 60 17.80 0.17 -14.39
N ARG A 61 18.52 1.17 -14.90
CA ARG A 61 18.68 2.47 -14.23
C ARG A 61 17.38 3.24 -14.17
N LEU A 62 16.61 3.27 -15.26
CA LEU A 62 15.31 3.92 -15.33
C LEU A 62 14.29 3.25 -14.38
N LEU A 63 14.19 1.92 -14.42
CA LEU A 63 13.32 1.18 -13.50
C LEU A 63 13.78 1.31 -12.05
N GLY A 64 15.09 1.33 -11.79
CA GLY A 64 15.66 1.52 -10.46
C GLY A 64 15.32 2.89 -9.89
N ALA A 65 15.57 3.96 -10.66
CA ALA A 65 15.22 5.32 -10.28
C ALA A 65 13.70 5.48 -10.11
N GLY A 66 12.93 4.96 -11.07
CA GLY A 66 11.46 4.95 -11.03
C GLY A 66 10.92 4.26 -9.79
N ARG A 67 11.52 3.12 -9.38
CA ARG A 67 11.15 2.41 -8.14
C ARG A 67 11.36 3.28 -6.90
N VAL A 68 12.47 4.00 -6.82
CA VAL A 68 12.75 4.89 -5.68
C VAL A 68 11.72 6.02 -5.62
N VAL A 69 11.46 6.66 -6.76
CA VAL A 69 10.47 7.74 -6.87
C VAL A 69 9.06 7.26 -6.54
N LEU A 70 8.62 6.15 -7.12
CA LEU A 70 7.30 5.57 -6.88
C LEU A 70 7.10 5.19 -5.42
N ARG A 71 8.11 4.58 -4.79
CA ARG A 71 8.03 4.21 -3.37
C ARG A 71 8.01 5.44 -2.46
N TYR A 72 8.69 6.51 -2.86
CA TYR A 72 8.60 7.78 -2.15
C TYR A 72 7.20 8.39 -2.28
N LEU A 73 6.64 8.43 -3.49
CA LEU A 73 5.27 8.90 -3.72
C LEU A 73 4.25 8.06 -2.95
N GLU A 74 4.37 6.74 -2.98
CA GLU A 74 3.53 5.81 -2.22
C GLU A 74 3.51 6.15 -0.73
N ARG A 75 4.70 6.33 -0.14
CA ARG A 75 4.86 6.75 1.25
C ARG A 75 4.27 8.13 1.51
N LEU A 76 4.48 9.08 0.60
CA LEU A 76 4.00 10.45 0.74
C LEU A 76 2.47 10.52 0.75
N PHE A 77 1.81 9.87 -0.22
CA PHE A 77 0.35 9.82 -0.28
C PHE A 77 -0.27 9.07 0.89
N THR A 78 0.39 7.99 1.33
CA THR A 78 -0.01 7.23 2.51
C THR A 78 0.07 8.08 3.77
N HIS A 79 1.22 8.72 4.02
CA HIS A 79 1.43 9.53 5.22
C HIS A 79 0.54 10.77 5.25
N ASP A 80 0.37 11.45 4.12
CA ASP A 80 -0.48 12.62 4.03
C ASP A 80 -1.94 12.28 4.36
N ALA A 81 -2.42 11.10 3.93
CA ALA A 81 -3.74 10.60 4.30
C ALA A 81 -3.88 10.42 5.83
N THR A 82 -2.90 9.73 6.46
CA THR A 82 -2.89 9.51 7.92
C THR A 82 -2.84 10.83 8.70
N PHE A 83 -1.94 11.75 8.31
CA PHE A 83 -1.78 13.02 9.02
C PHE A 83 -3.00 13.93 8.90
N ARG A 84 -3.63 13.99 7.72
CA ARG A 84 -4.88 14.77 7.55
C ARG A 84 -6.03 14.17 8.36
N ALA A 85 -6.11 12.84 8.46
CA ALA A 85 -7.11 12.19 9.29
C ALA A 85 -6.92 12.54 10.78
N LEU A 86 -5.68 12.51 11.28
CA LEU A 86 -5.35 12.93 12.64
C LEU A 86 -5.65 14.42 12.89
N GLY A 87 -5.39 15.28 11.90
CA GLY A 87 -5.68 16.72 11.96
C GLY A 87 -7.17 17.02 12.11
N ASP A 88 -8.00 16.46 11.23
CA ASP A 88 -9.45 16.65 11.27
C ASP A 88 -10.07 16.16 12.58
N LEU A 89 -9.57 15.02 13.08
CA LEU A 89 -10.03 14.43 14.33
C LEU A 89 -9.75 15.34 15.52
N ARG A 90 -8.54 15.90 15.59
CA ARG A 90 -8.18 16.88 16.61
C ARG A 90 -9.12 18.08 16.57
N VAL A 91 -9.35 18.66 15.40
CA VAL A 91 -10.23 19.84 15.26
C VAL A 91 -11.67 19.53 15.67
N TRP A 92 -12.23 18.41 15.19
CA TRP A 92 -13.59 17.99 15.55
C TRP A 92 -13.73 17.78 17.06
N PHE A 93 -12.76 17.10 17.69
CA PHE A 93 -12.78 16.83 19.11
C PHE A 93 -12.68 18.12 19.94
N PHE A 94 -11.73 19.01 19.62
CA PHE A 94 -11.57 20.27 20.36
C PHE A 94 -12.78 21.20 20.19
N ARG A 95 -13.43 21.22 19.02
CA ARG A 95 -14.69 21.97 18.83
C ARG A 95 -15.82 21.39 19.68
N GLY A 96 -15.96 20.06 19.71
CA GLY A 96 -16.95 19.38 20.55
C GLY A 96 -16.69 19.59 22.04
N LEU A 97 -15.42 19.61 22.45
CA LEU A 97 -15.01 19.91 23.81
C LEU A 97 -15.31 21.37 24.17
N ALA A 98 -14.96 22.33 23.30
CA ALA A 98 -15.23 23.75 23.53
C ALA A 98 -16.73 24.03 23.70
N ALA A 99 -17.59 23.38 22.91
CA ALA A 99 -19.04 23.52 23.01
C ALA A 99 -19.61 22.91 24.32
N ARG A 100 -18.98 21.87 24.87
CA ARG A 100 -19.44 21.15 26.08
C ARG A 100 -18.71 21.55 27.36
N ALA A 101 -17.55 22.20 27.26
CA ALA A 101 -16.78 22.71 28.39
C ALA A 101 -17.54 23.81 29.15
N ALA A 102 -18.49 24.48 28.49
CA ALA A 102 -19.46 25.36 29.15
C ALA A 102 -20.33 24.64 30.22
N GLY A 103 -20.37 23.29 30.22
CA GLY A 103 -21.17 22.47 31.15
C GLY A 103 -20.39 21.65 32.18
N GLY A 104 -19.08 21.82 32.35
CA GLY A 104 -18.33 21.24 33.49
C GLY A 104 -17.88 19.77 33.36
N LEU A 105 -17.59 19.28 32.15
CA LEU A 105 -16.98 17.95 32.00
C LEU A 105 -15.56 17.92 32.60
N GLY A 106 -15.28 16.93 33.44
CA GLY A 106 -13.94 16.70 33.98
C GLY A 106 -12.94 16.36 32.87
N PHE A 107 -11.97 17.25 32.62
CA PHE A 107 -10.96 17.18 31.55
C PHE A 107 -10.26 15.81 31.40
N ARG A 108 -10.12 15.04 32.48
CA ARG A 108 -9.53 13.69 32.44
C ARG A 108 -10.31 12.69 31.57
N ARG A 109 -11.65 12.67 31.63
CA ARG A 109 -12.48 11.74 30.83
C ARG A 109 -12.55 12.14 29.35
N ALA A 110 -12.38 13.42 29.05
CA ALA A 110 -12.33 13.92 27.69
C ALA A 110 -11.05 13.45 26.97
N GLY A 111 -9.89 13.56 27.63
CA GLY A 111 -8.62 13.07 27.09
C GLY A 111 -8.65 11.58 26.74
N ASP A 112 -9.21 10.75 27.63
CA ASP A 112 -9.34 9.30 27.40
C ASP A 112 -10.27 8.97 26.22
N MET A 113 -11.37 9.72 26.04
CA MET A 113 -12.26 9.55 24.89
C MET A 113 -11.59 9.94 23.57
N LEU A 114 -10.80 11.02 23.54
CA LEU A 114 -10.01 11.38 22.37
C LEU A 114 -9.00 10.30 22.04
N ALA A 115 -8.24 9.82 23.03
CA ALA A 115 -7.22 8.80 22.83
C ALA A 115 -7.82 7.51 22.26
N ARG A 116 -8.99 7.07 22.75
CA ARG A 116 -9.70 5.91 22.21
C ARG A 116 -10.14 6.13 20.76
N LEU A 117 -10.74 7.28 20.46
CA LEU A 117 -11.19 7.62 19.11
C LEU A 117 -10.04 7.71 18.10
N VAL A 118 -8.91 8.30 18.52
CA VAL A 118 -7.66 8.36 17.73
C VAL A 118 -7.16 6.95 17.46
N ASN A 119 -7.03 6.12 18.50
CA ASN A 119 -6.57 4.74 18.35
C ASN A 119 -7.48 3.91 17.43
N ASP A 120 -8.80 4.08 17.50
CA ASP A 120 -9.75 3.38 16.63
C ASP A 120 -9.59 3.80 15.16
N ILE A 121 -9.32 5.08 14.90
CA ILE A 121 -9.08 5.60 13.54
C ILE A 121 -7.72 5.14 13.01
N GLU A 122 -6.67 5.19 13.84
CA GLU A 122 -5.36 4.65 13.48
C GLU A 122 -5.42 3.15 13.19
N ALA A 123 -6.23 2.39 13.94
CA ALA A 123 -6.44 0.97 13.68
C ALA A 123 -7.11 0.71 12.31
N LEU A 124 -8.05 1.56 11.90
CA LEU A 124 -8.69 1.45 10.59
C LEU A 124 -7.76 1.84 9.44
N ASP A 125 -6.96 2.88 9.61
CA ASP A 125 -5.96 3.27 8.61
C ASP A 125 -4.89 2.19 8.46
N ALA A 126 -4.43 1.64 9.59
CA ALA A 126 -3.53 0.49 9.61
C ALA A 126 -4.14 -0.73 8.91
N LEU A 127 -5.44 -0.97 9.05
CA LEU A 127 -6.13 -2.07 8.35
C LEU A 127 -6.15 -1.84 6.83
N TYR A 128 -6.42 -0.61 6.37
CA TYR A 128 -6.36 -0.29 4.94
C TYR A 128 -4.94 -0.51 4.38
N LEU A 129 -3.93 0.00 5.08
CA LEU A 129 -2.54 -0.03 4.63
C LEU A 129 -1.88 -1.40 4.75
N ARG A 130 -2.22 -2.18 5.79
CA ARG A 130 -1.58 -3.47 6.06
C ARG A 130 -2.34 -4.67 5.49
N ILE A 131 -3.63 -4.52 5.20
CA ILE A 131 -4.44 -5.63 4.68
C ILE A 131 -4.91 -5.32 3.27
N PHE A 132 -5.60 -4.20 3.05
CA PHE A 132 -6.17 -3.90 1.72
C PHE A 132 -5.10 -3.70 0.64
N ILE A 133 -4.08 -2.88 0.88
CA ILE A 133 -3.04 -2.63 -0.14
C ILE A 133 -2.26 -3.92 -0.48
N PRO A 134 -1.77 -4.71 0.49
CA PRO A 134 -1.09 -5.98 0.18
C PRO A 134 -2.01 -6.99 -0.52
N LEU A 135 -3.29 -7.06 -0.14
CA LEU A 135 -4.26 -7.94 -0.78
C LEU A 135 -4.51 -7.55 -2.25
N LEU A 136 -4.67 -6.25 -2.53
CA LEU A 136 -4.80 -5.74 -3.89
C LEU A 136 -3.55 -6.05 -4.72
N GLY A 137 -2.36 -5.87 -4.12
CA GLY A 137 -1.09 -6.24 -4.74
C GLY A 137 -1.04 -7.74 -5.08
N ALA A 138 -1.41 -8.61 -4.14
CA ALA A 138 -1.44 -10.05 -4.36
C ALA A 138 -2.43 -10.45 -5.47
N LEU A 139 -3.65 -9.91 -5.44
CA LEU A 139 -4.70 -10.17 -6.44
C LEU A 139 -4.32 -9.67 -7.84
N ALA A 140 -3.50 -8.62 -7.95
CA ALA A 140 -3.02 -8.12 -9.23
C ALA A 140 -1.79 -8.90 -9.74
N LEU A 141 -0.81 -9.16 -8.86
CA LEU A 141 0.47 -9.74 -9.25
C LEU A 141 0.40 -11.24 -9.50
N LEU A 142 -0.34 -11.99 -8.67
CA LEU A 142 -0.45 -13.45 -8.81
C LEU A 142 -0.93 -13.88 -10.21
N PRO A 143 -2.09 -13.42 -10.72
CA PRO A 143 -2.54 -13.82 -12.05
C PRO A 143 -1.59 -13.34 -13.15
N LEU A 144 -1.01 -12.14 -12.99
CA LEU A 144 -0.04 -11.59 -13.94
C LEU A 144 1.18 -12.50 -14.07
N LEU A 145 1.79 -12.89 -12.94
CA LEU A 145 2.98 -13.72 -12.91
C LEU A 145 2.70 -15.13 -13.43
N VAL A 146 1.58 -15.74 -13.03
CA VAL A 146 1.12 -17.04 -13.54
C VAL A 146 0.96 -17.02 -15.06
N VAL A 147 0.35 -15.97 -15.63
CA VAL A 147 0.19 -15.85 -17.09
C VAL A 147 1.55 -15.66 -17.77
N VAL A 148 2.41 -14.76 -17.26
CA VAL A 148 3.70 -14.45 -17.88
C VAL A 148 4.65 -15.65 -17.85
N ILE A 149 4.74 -16.34 -16.71
CA ILE A 149 5.61 -17.51 -16.53
C ILE A 149 5.01 -18.74 -17.21
N GLY A 150 3.69 -18.92 -17.12
CA GLY A 150 2.96 -20.03 -17.73
C GLY A 150 3.11 -20.10 -19.24
N ARG A 151 3.29 -18.95 -19.91
CA ARG A 151 3.63 -18.90 -21.35
C ARG A 151 4.97 -19.55 -21.69
N ARG A 152 5.89 -19.72 -20.74
CA ARG A 152 7.17 -20.41 -20.93
C ARG A 152 7.19 -21.81 -20.36
N SER A 153 6.61 -22.01 -19.17
CA SER A 153 6.49 -23.32 -18.53
C SER A 153 5.33 -23.33 -17.54
N LEU A 154 4.39 -24.24 -17.78
CA LEU A 154 3.24 -24.46 -16.90
C LEU A 154 3.66 -24.97 -15.51
N VAL A 155 4.74 -25.77 -15.45
CA VAL A 155 5.25 -26.31 -14.18
C VAL A 155 5.78 -25.20 -13.29
N LEU A 156 6.53 -24.25 -13.86
CA LEU A 156 7.07 -23.11 -13.09
C LEU A 156 5.95 -22.20 -12.56
N ALA A 157 4.90 -21.98 -13.37
CA ALA A 157 3.75 -21.20 -12.94
C ALA A 157 2.97 -21.89 -11.79
N ALA A 158 2.83 -23.21 -11.83
CA ALA A 158 2.19 -23.98 -10.76
C ALA A 158 2.99 -23.92 -9.45
N ILE A 159 4.32 -24.03 -9.52
CA ILE A 159 5.20 -23.93 -8.35
C ILE A 159 5.10 -22.54 -7.73
N GLU A 160 5.15 -21.48 -8.55
CA GLU A 160 5.04 -20.11 -8.06
C GLU A 160 3.69 -19.85 -7.39
N ALA A 161 2.58 -20.28 -8.01
CA ALA A 161 1.25 -20.15 -7.42
C ALA A 161 1.14 -20.87 -6.06
N ALA A 162 1.72 -22.08 -5.96
CA ALA A 162 1.76 -22.82 -4.70
C ALA A 162 2.58 -22.10 -3.61
N LEU A 163 3.73 -21.51 -3.98
CA LEU A 163 4.55 -20.71 -3.07
C LEU A 163 3.83 -19.42 -2.61
N PHE A 164 3.08 -18.79 -3.50
CA PHE A 164 2.30 -17.60 -3.16
C PHE A 164 1.15 -17.92 -2.19
N LEU A 165 0.48 -19.07 -2.41
CA LEU A 165 -0.58 -19.57 -1.53
C LEU A 165 -0.03 -19.99 -0.17
N SER A 166 1.14 -20.62 -0.11
CA SER A 166 1.76 -20.99 1.17
C SER A 166 2.23 -19.78 1.98
N ALA A 167 2.66 -18.70 1.32
CA ALA A 167 3.00 -17.44 1.99
C ALA A 167 1.78 -16.68 2.52
N ALA A 168 0.58 -17.02 2.06
CA ALA A 168 -0.68 -16.40 2.48
C ALA A 168 -1.38 -17.14 3.64
N LEU A 169 -0.95 -18.37 3.95
CA LEU A 169 -1.43 -19.22 5.05
C LEU A 169 -0.62 -18.98 6.34
#